data_AF-A0A1I6FLX1-F1
#
_entry.id   AF-A0A1I6FLX1-F1
#
_cell.length_a   1.000
_cell.length_b   1.000
_cell.length_c   1.000
_cell.angle_alpha   90.00
_cell.angle_beta   90.00
_cell.angle_gamma   90.00
#
_symmetry.space_group_name_H-M   'P 1'
#
loop_
_entity.id
_entity.type
_entity.pdbx_description
1 polymer ?
#
loop_
_entity_poly.entity_id
_entity_poly.type
_entity_poly.pdbx_seq_one_letter_code
_entity_poly.pdbx_strand_id
1 'polypeptide(L)' 'MGLKADTANGLISLGIGVAVTWLTASDGDHSTADLLVAVAISSFLSGFFTSYFAK' A
#
# COMPACT_ATOMS: atom_id res chain seq x y z
N MET A 1 -3.61 -1.16 -20.38
CA MET A 1 -3.66 -1.34 -18.92
C MET A 1 -3.80 -2.82 -18.61
N GLY A 2 -2.79 -3.68 -18.78
CA GLY A 2 -2.99 -5.14 -18.63
C GLY A 2 -2.93 -5.58 -17.17
N LEU A 3 -3.53 -6.72 -16.81
CA LEU A 3 -3.57 -7.26 -15.44
C LEU A 3 -2.20 -7.29 -14.74
N LYS A 4 -1.12 -7.51 -15.50
CA LYS A 4 0.27 -7.46 -15.02
C LYS A 4 0.72 -6.06 -14.59
N ALA A 5 0.34 -5.02 -15.34
CA ALA A 5 0.68 -3.64 -15.03
C ALA A 5 -0.09 -3.14 -13.80
N ASP A 6 -1.37 -3.47 -13.69
CA ASP A 6 -2.21 -3.07 -12.55
C ASP A 6 -1.71 -3.72 -11.25
N THR A 7 -1.30 -4.98 -11.32
CA THR A 7 -0.68 -5.69 -10.18
C THR A 7 0.68 -5.10 -9.80
N ALA A 8 1.52 -4.74 -10.77
CA ALA A 8 2.80 -4.08 -10.49
C ALA A 8 2.62 -2.72 -9.81
N ASN A 9 1.64 -1.93 -10.26
CA ASN A 9 1.31 -0.64 -9.64
C ASN A 9 0.80 -0.82 -8.21
N GLY A 10 -0.04 -1.83 -7.94
CA GLY A 10 -0.44 -2.19 -6.59
C GLY A 10 0.76 -2.53 -5.69
N LEU A 11 1.71 -3.34 -6.18
CA LEU A 11 2.90 -3.73 -5.42
C LEU A 11 3.85 -2.55 -5.13
N ILE A 12 4.03 -1.65 -6.09
CA ILE A 12 4.84 -0.43 -5.90
C ILE A 12 4.20 0.45 -4.83
N SER A 13 2.90 0.69 -4.90
CA SER A 13 2.18 1.47 -3.90
C SER A 13 2.23 0.81 -2.52
N LEU A 14 2.08 -0.52 -2.44
CA LEU A 14 2.24 -1.28 -1.20
C LEU A 14 3.65 -1.08 -0.60
N GLY A 15 4.69 -1.22 -1.42
CA GLY A 15 6.07 -1.05 -0.96
C GLY A 15 6.33 0.35 -0.41
N ILE A 16 5.82 1.38 -1.08
CA ILE A 16 5.95 2.78 -0.63
C ILE A 16 5.18 3.00 0.69
N GLY A 17 3.93 2.55 0.77
CA GLY A 17 3.10 2.72 1.96
C GLY A 17 3.72 2.06 3.19
N VAL A 18 4.14 0.80 3.06
CA VAL A 18 4.80 0.05 4.13
C VAL A 18 6.13 0.69 4.53
N ALA A 19 6.96 1.09 3.56
CA ALA A 19 8.27 1.69 3.86
C ALA A 19 8.13 3.02 4.62
N VAL A 20 7.22 3.90 4.19
CA VAL A 20 6.96 5.17 4.87
C VAL A 20 6.43 4.91 6.28
N THR A 21 5.40 4.08 6.42
CA THR A 21 4.83 3.78 7.74
C THR A 21 5.82 3.10 8.66
N TRP A 22 6.68 2.21 8.17
CA TRP A 22 7.71 1.59 9.00
C TRP A 22 8.75 2.59 9.51
N LEU A 23 9.13 3.57 8.69
CA LEU A 23 10.09 4.61 9.07
C LEU A 23 9.48 5.69 10.00
N THR A 24 8.18 5.93 9.89
CA THR A 24 7.51 7.02 10.63
C THR A 24 6.67 6.53 11.80
N ALA A 25 6.35 5.25 11.87
CA ALA A 25 5.57 4.71 12.98
C ALA A 25 6.36 4.84 14.27
N SER A 26 5.73 5.51 15.24
CA SER A 26 6.21 5.59 16.61
C SER A 26 5.25 4.78 17.48
N ASP A 27 5.75 4.21 18.57
CA ASP A 27 4.89 3.54 19.56
C ASP A 27 3.82 4.52 20.05
N GLY A 28 2.56 4.15 19.82
CA GLY A 28 1.36 4.91 20.18
C GLY A 28 0.26 3.96 20.66
N ASP A 29 -0.99 4.41 20.67
CA ASP A 29 -2.14 3.64 21.19
C ASP A 29 -2.52 2.41 20.32
N HIS A 30 -1.78 2.15 19.25
CA HIS A 30 -2.02 1.10 18.28
C HIS A 30 -0.72 0.33 18.01
N SER A 31 -0.84 -0.99 17.85
CA SER A 31 0.30 -1.83 17.46
C SER A 31 0.83 -1.41 16.08
N THR A 32 2.14 -1.20 15.99
CA THR A 32 2.83 -0.89 14.73
C THR A 32 2.58 -1.96 13.67
N ALA A 33 2.42 -3.22 14.08
CA ALA A 33 2.10 -4.32 13.18
C ALA A 33 0.71 -4.16 12.54
N ASP A 34 -0.30 -3.81 13.34
CA ASP A 34 -1.67 -3.60 12.84
C ASP A 34 -1.72 -2.39 11.88
N LEU A 35 -0.99 -1.32 12.21
CA LEU A 35 -0.81 -0.14 11.36
C LEU A 35 -0.15 -0.49 10.01
N LEU A 36 0.90 -1.31 10.03
CA LEU A 36 1.60 -1.73 8.82
C LEU A 36 0.73 -2.61 7.93
N VAL A 37 -0.06 -3.51 8.51
CA VAL A 37 -1.00 -4.37 7.75
C VAL A 37 -2.10 -3.53 7.12
N ALA A 38 -2.69 -2.60 7.88
CA ALA A 38 -3.72 -1.70 7.35
C ALA A 38 -3.19 -0.86 6.18
N VAL A 39 -2.02 -0.25 6.34
CA VAL A 39 -1.38 0.55 5.28
C VAL A 39 -1.01 -0.31 4.07
N ALA A 40 -0.45 -1.50 4.27
CA ALA A 40 -0.10 -2.40 3.17
C ALA A 40 -1.33 -2.69 2.28
N ILE A 41 -2.45 -3.05 2.91
CA ILE A 41 -3.70 -3.36 2.21
C ILE A 41 -4.23 -2.11 1.51
N SER A 42 -4.33 -0.98 2.22
CA SER A 42 -4.84 0.28 1.64
C SER A 42 -4.01 0.77 0.45
N SER A 43 -2.68 0.77 0.58
CA SER A 43 -1.78 1.23 -0.48
C SER A 43 -1.76 0.28 -1.68
N PHE A 44 -1.83 -1.05 -1.46
CA PHE A 44 -1.96 -2.03 -2.55
C PHE A 44 -3.24 -1.81 -3.35
N LEU A 45 -4.39 -1.76 -2.66
CA LEU A 45 -5.69 -1.56 -3.31
C LEU A 45 -5.73 -0.21 -4.03
N SER A 46 -5.17 0.84 -3.46
CA SER A 46 -5.09 2.15 -4.10
C SER A 46 -4.30 2.07 -5.42
N GLY A 47 -3.09 1.51 -5.41
CA GLY A 47 -2.28 1.38 -6.64
C GLY A 47 -2.93 0.49 -7.70
N PHE A 48 -3.51 -0.64 -7.28
CA PHE A 48 -4.19 -1.57 -8.15
C PHE A 48 -5.44 -0.95 -8.80
N PHE A 49 -6.33 -0.37 -8.00
CA PHE A 49 -7.57 0.22 -8.50
C PHE A 49 -7.36 1.53 -9.26
N THR A 50 -6.39 2.37 -8.87
CA THR A 50 -6.05 3.55 -9.65
C THR A 50 -5.59 3.15 -11.05
N SER A 51 -4.76 2.12 -11.19
CA SER A 51 -4.34 1.62 -12.50
C SER A 51 -5.49 0.98 -13.30
N TYR A 52 -6.39 0.27 -12.61
CA TYR A 52 -7.56 -0.39 -13.21
C TYR A 52 -8.61 0.60 -13.73
N PHE A 53 -8.92 1.66 -12.97
CA PHE A 53 -9.97 2.64 -13.29
C PHE A 53 -9.47 3.87 -14.04
N ALA A 54 -8.17 4.20 -14.04
CA ALA A 54 -7.62 5.33 -14.80
C ALA A 54 -7.52 5.06 -16.32
N LYS A 55 -8.38 4.17 -16.83
CA LYS A 55 -8.33 3.60 -18.17
C LYS A 55 -9.69 3.71 -18.82
#